data_AF-A0A6A4RJK7-F1
#
_entry.id   AF-A0A6A4RJK7-F1
#
_cell.length_a   1.000
_cell.length_b   1.000
_cell.length_c   1.000
_cell.angle_alpha   90.00
_cell.angle_beta   90.00
_cell.angle_gamma   90.00
#
_symmetry.space_group_name_H-M   'P 1'
#
loop_
_entity.id
_entity.type
_entity.pdbx_description
1 polymer ?
#
loop_
_entity_poly.entity_id
_entity_poly.type
_entity_poly.pdbx_seq_one_letter_code
_entity_poly.pdbx_strand_id
1 'polypeptide(L)'
;MFETIATYYVQVFAVILPALVIGLIAIGAHRSGLSKAKTVVAIGGVAALLGVWHALSVNLAKAGILMPPLQATDPPYALMPLLGGAFLLWALGRWTETGRTILGGLDHIHLISIQSLRLMGGFFLIGWAMGDIPWQFALPAGIGDILAGIAAIQAVRALDRGDANAEHLVRRASIIGLLDFVVAVSLGIVTSVGFMQLMAFDSPNIINAYPLALFPEYIVPIFIAFQLFSLGALRRRSTQIATA
;
A
#
# COMPACT_ATOMS: atom_id res chain seq x y z
N MET A 1 -19.51 10.98 -14.03
CA MET A 1 -20.10 10.10 -12.99
C MET A 1 -19.02 9.32 -12.25
N PHE A 2 -18.14 8.61 -12.96
CA PHE A 2 -17.03 7.86 -12.34
C PHE A 2 -16.11 8.73 -11.48
N GLU A 3 -15.68 9.90 -11.98
CA GLU A 3 -14.80 10.82 -11.24
C GLU A 3 -15.33 11.18 -9.83
N THR A 4 -16.64 11.46 -9.73
CA THR A 4 -17.29 11.74 -8.45
C THR A 4 -17.24 10.54 -7.52
N ILE A 5 -17.56 9.33 -8.02
CA ILE A 5 -17.49 8.08 -7.26
C ILE A 5 -16.04 7.82 -6.82
N ALA A 6 -15.08 7.93 -7.73
CA ALA A 6 -13.65 7.76 -7.47
C ALA A 6 -13.17 8.73 -6.39
N THR A 7 -13.62 9.98 -6.42
CA THR A 7 -13.26 10.99 -5.41
C THR A 7 -13.72 10.54 -4.02
N TYR A 8 -14.99 10.20 -3.84
CA TYR A 8 -15.47 9.74 -2.54
C TYR A 8 -14.80 8.44 -2.10
N TYR A 9 -14.65 7.49 -3.01
CA TYR A 9 -14.05 6.19 -2.73
C TYR A 9 -12.60 6.33 -2.24
N VAL A 10 -11.78 7.08 -2.98
CA VAL A 10 -10.37 7.31 -2.62
C VAL A 10 -10.27 8.09 -1.31
N GLN A 11 -11.08 9.12 -1.09
CA GLN A 11 -11.04 9.92 0.13
C GLN A 11 -11.42 9.10 1.37
N VAL A 12 -12.38 8.16 1.26
CA VAL A 12 -12.72 7.24 2.35
C VAL A 12 -11.49 6.41 2.75
N PHE A 13 -10.78 5.83 1.78
CA PHE A 13 -9.58 5.04 2.08
C PHE A 13 -8.39 5.91 2.53
N ALA A 14 -8.29 7.15 2.05
CA ALA A 14 -7.31 8.11 2.52
C ALA A 14 -7.50 8.50 4.01
N VAL A 15 -8.66 8.19 4.60
CA VAL A 15 -8.91 8.33 6.04
C VAL A 15 -8.79 6.99 6.77
N ILE A 16 -9.45 5.94 6.27
CA ILE A 16 -9.50 4.63 6.92
C ILE A 16 -8.09 4.03 7.07
N LEU A 17 -7.28 4.07 6.01
CA LEU A 17 -5.98 3.41 6.01
C LEU A 17 -5.01 4.09 7.01
N PRO A 18 -4.82 5.42 7.01
CA PRO A 18 -4.02 6.08 8.05
C PRO A 18 -4.56 5.85 9.46
N ALA A 19 -5.88 5.87 9.67
CA ALA A 19 -6.46 5.61 10.98
C ALA A 19 -6.11 4.21 11.49
N LEU A 20 -6.13 3.19 10.61
CA LEU A 20 -5.70 1.84 10.95
C LEU A 20 -4.20 1.77 11.26
N VAL A 21 -3.36 2.45 10.48
CA VAL A 21 -1.91 2.53 10.76
C VAL A 21 -1.67 3.13 12.15
N ILE A 22 -2.35 4.22 12.49
CA ILE A 22 -2.28 4.84 13.83
C ILE A 22 -2.78 3.89 14.92
N GLY A 23 -3.87 3.16 14.68
CA GLY A 23 -4.38 2.14 15.58
C GLY A 23 -3.36 1.04 15.85
N LEU A 24 -2.69 0.53 14.81
CA LEU A 24 -1.63 -0.47 14.95
C LEU A 24 -0.42 0.07 15.72
N ILE A 25 -0.03 1.32 15.49
CA ILE A 25 1.03 1.97 16.27
C ILE A 25 0.65 2.02 17.75
N ALA A 26 -0.59 2.40 18.07
CA ALA A 26 -1.08 2.45 19.44
C ALA A 26 -1.08 1.06 20.11
N ILE A 27 -1.56 0.02 19.40
CA ILE A 27 -1.55 -1.36 19.88
C ILE A 27 -0.13 -1.85 20.14
N GLY A 28 0.77 -1.69 19.16
CA GLY A 28 2.16 -2.11 19.26
C GLY A 28 2.91 -1.40 20.40
N ALA A 29 2.69 -0.09 20.55
CA ALA A 29 3.26 0.71 21.64
C ALA A 29 2.76 0.25 23.02
N HIS A 30 1.44 0.01 23.15
CA HIS A 30 0.84 -0.45 24.40
C HIS A 30 1.35 -1.84 24.80
N ARG A 31 1.34 -2.80 23.87
CA ARG A 31 1.83 -4.18 24.11
C ARG A 31 3.32 -4.24 24.43
N SER A 32 4.11 -3.27 23.96
CA SER A 32 5.55 -3.19 24.22
C SER A 32 5.91 -2.43 25.49
N GLY A 33 4.93 -1.95 26.27
CA GLY A 33 5.18 -1.17 27.47
C GLY A 33 5.83 0.20 27.22
N LEU A 34 5.66 0.76 26.01
CA LEU A 34 6.23 2.06 25.66
C LEU A 34 5.60 3.18 26.50
N SER A 35 6.42 4.13 26.97
CA SER A 35 5.91 5.23 27.80
C SER A 35 4.88 6.07 27.06
N LYS A 36 3.89 6.63 27.79
CA LYS A 36 2.81 7.45 27.21
C LYS A 36 3.36 8.59 26.34
N ALA A 37 4.43 9.26 26.79
CA ALA A 37 5.08 10.33 26.03
C ALA A 37 5.64 9.84 24.69
N LYS A 38 6.39 8.72 24.68
CA LYS A 38 6.93 8.14 23.44
C LYS A 38 5.83 7.66 22.50
N THR A 39 4.74 7.10 23.04
CA THR A 39 3.56 6.68 22.26
C THR A 39 2.88 7.87 21.59
N VAL A 40 2.62 8.96 22.33
CA VAL A 40 2.01 10.18 21.78
C VAL A 40 2.91 10.81 20.70
N VAL A 41 4.22 10.87 20.92
CA VAL A 41 5.17 11.39 19.93
C VAL A 41 5.19 10.51 18.67
N ALA A 42 5.20 9.19 18.81
CA ALA A 42 5.17 8.27 17.66
C ALA A 42 3.87 8.40 16.85
N ILE A 43 2.72 8.41 17.53
CA ILE A 43 1.41 8.59 16.89
C ILE A 43 1.33 9.94 16.21
N GLY A 44 1.67 11.03 16.92
CA GLY A 44 1.62 12.39 16.38
C GLY A 44 2.57 12.57 15.20
N GLY A 45 3.79 12.02 15.27
CA GLY A 45 4.78 12.09 14.20
C GLY A 45 4.32 11.36 12.94
N VAL A 46 3.80 10.13 13.06
CA VAL A 46 3.30 9.38 11.90
C VAL A 46 2.01 9.98 11.36
N ALA A 47 1.11 10.47 12.22
CA ALA A 47 -0.12 11.15 11.79
C ALA A 47 0.20 12.44 11.01
N ALA A 48 1.13 13.26 11.51
CA ALA A 48 1.59 14.45 10.81
C ALA A 48 2.25 14.11 9.48
N LEU A 49 3.12 13.09 9.45
CA LEU A 49 3.76 12.61 8.22
C LEU A 49 2.71 12.19 7.18
N LEU A 50 1.76 11.34 7.55
CA LEU A 50 0.71 10.85 6.65
C LEU A 50 -0.24 11.97 6.21
N GLY A 51 -0.54 12.94 7.09
CA GLY A 51 -1.38 14.09 6.76
C GLY A 51 -0.70 15.06 5.79
N VAL A 52 0.55 15.41 6.06
CA VAL A 52 1.36 16.27 5.17
C VAL A 52 1.56 15.59 3.83
N TRP A 53 1.91 14.31 3.81
CA TRP A 53 2.07 13.55 2.57
C TRP A 53 0.76 13.50 1.78
N HIS A 54 -0.37 13.20 2.40
CA HIS A 54 -1.67 13.25 1.72
C HIS A 54 -1.94 14.62 1.09
N ALA A 55 -1.76 15.71 1.86
CA ALA A 55 -1.93 17.07 1.34
C ALA A 55 -0.99 17.36 0.16
N LEU A 56 0.28 16.95 0.23
CA LEU A 56 1.22 17.10 -0.87
C LEU A 56 0.78 16.29 -2.10
N SER A 57 0.49 15.00 -1.95
CA SER A 57 0.05 14.15 -3.06
C SER A 57 -1.21 14.70 -3.73
N VAL A 58 -2.21 15.17 -2.96
CA VAL A 58 -3.42 15.80 -3.53
C VAL A 58 -3.08 17.03 -4.37
N ASN A 59 -2.27 17.95 -3.85
CA ASN A 59 -1.96 19.19 -4.55
C ASN A 59 -1.06 18.96 -5.77
N LEU A 60 -0.08 18.07 -5.66
CA LEU A 60 0.81 17.71 -6.75
C LEU A 60 0.07 16.96 -7.87
N ALA A 61 -0.83 16.03 -7.53
CA ALA A 61 -1.68 15.34 -8.51
C ALA A 61 -2.62 16.30 -9.24
N LYS A 62 -3.26 17.23 -8.51
CA LYS A 62 -4.11 18.28 -9.12
C LYS A 62 -3.33 19.22 -10.03
N ALA A 63 -2.07 19.47 -9.72
CA ALA A 63 -1.17 20.25 -10.57
C ALA A 63 -0.63 19.47 -11.79
N GLY A 64 -0.94 18.17 -11.91
CA GLY A 64 -0.44 17.31 -12.98
C GLY A 64 1.03 16.91 -12.85
N ILE A 65 1.70 17.26 -11.74
CA ILE A 65 3.13 16.99 -11.50
C ILE A 65 3.41 15.49 -11.38
N LEU A 66 2.42 14.72 -10.92
CA LEU A 66 2.54 13.27 -10.72
C LEU A 66 2.09 12.45 -11.95
N MET A 67 1.85 13.11 -13.09
CA MET A 67 1.65 12.42 -14.36
C MET A 67 2.96 11.75 -14.81
N PRO A 68 2.91 10.69 -15.64
CA PRO A 68 4.10 10.08 -16.20
C PRO A 68 4.94 11.09 -17.01
N PRO A 69 6.27 10.92 -17.03
CA PRO A 69 7.16 11.81 -17.77
C PRO A 69 6.86 11.77 -19.27
N LEU A 70 6.91 12.93 -19.94
CA LEU A 70 6.69 13.05 -21.39
C LEU A 70 7.97 12.78 -22.18
N GLN A 71 9.13 12.97 -21.57
CA GLN A 71 10.45 12.71 -22.14
C GLN A 71 11.28 11.84 -21.19
N ALA A 72 12.23 11.07 -21.70
CA ALA A 72 13.11 10.23 -20.89
C ALA A 72 13.98 11.02 -19.89
N THR A 73 14.22 12.31 -20.17
CA THR A 73 14.98 13.21 -19.28
C THR A 73 14.13 13.80 -18.16
N ASP A 74 12.80 13.70 -18.26
CA ASP A 74 11.92 14.24 -17.23
C ASP A 74 11.97 13.35 -15.98
N PRO A 75 12.08 13.92 -14.78
CA PRO A 75 12.11 13.16 -13.54
C PRO A 75 10.78 12.41 -13.30
N PRO A 76 10.81 11.14 -12.87
CA PRO A 76 9.60 10.35 -12.63
C PRO A 76 8.99 10.70 -11.26
N TYR A 77 8.41 11.88 -11.12
CA TYR A 77 7.91 12.39 -9.85
C TYR A 77 6.90 11.47 -9.16
N ALA A 78 6.05 10.75 -9.92
CA ALA A 78 5.11 9.76 -9.39
C ALA A 78 5.79 8.60 -8.63
N LEU A 79 7.01 8.22 -9.01
CA LEU A 79 7.76 7.14 -8.35
C LEU A 79 8.35 7.58 -7.00
N MET A 80 8.53 8.89 -6.79
CA MET A 80 9.11 9.42 -5.56
C MET A 80 8.21 9.19 -4.33
N PRO A 81 6.92 9.59 -4.31
CA PRO A 81 6.04 9.24 -3.19
C PRO A 81 5.76 7.74 -3.16
N LEU A 82 5.70 7.05 -4.30
CA LEU A 82 5.49 5.60 -4.34
C LEU A 82 6.61 4.83 -3.61
N LEU A 83 7.83 4.88 -4.12
CA LEU A 83 8.96 4.10 -3.62
C LEU A 83 9.61 4.77 -2.41
N GLY A 84 9.80 6.09 -2.47
CA GLY A 84 10.39 6.88 -1.38
C GLY A 84 9.51 6.89 -0.14
N GLY A 85 8.19 6.99 -0.32
CA GLY A 85 7.24 6.91 0.79
C GLY A 85 7.19 5.52 1.43
N ALA A 86 7.16 4.46 0.62
CA ALA A 86 7.21 3.09 1.13
C ALA A 86 8.51 2.83 1.91
N PHE A 87 9.64 3.27 1.36
CA PHE A 87 10.94 3.17 2.00
C PHE A 87 11.01 3.97 3.30
N LEU A 88 10.50 5.21 3.32
CA LEU A 88 10.48 6.06 4.50
C LEU A 88 9.69 5.41 5.64
N LEU A 89 8.48 4.91 5.38
CA LEU A 89 7.68 4.22 6.39
C LEU A 89 8.38 2.96 6.90
N TRP A 90 8.95 2.17 5.99
CA TRP A 90 9.72 0.99 6.34
C TRP A 90 10.95 1.32 7.21
N ALA A 91 11.70 2.35 6.83
CA ALA A 91 12.89 2.83 7.55
C ALA A 91 12.51 3.36 8.93
N LEU A 92 11.43 4.13 9.06
CA LEU A 92 10.91 4.58 10.36
C LEU A 92 10.60 3.39 11.27
N GLY A 93 9.95 2.34 10.75
CA GLY A 93 9.65 1.14 11.51
C GLY A 93 10.89 0.30 11.86
N ARG A 94 11.89 0.20 10.98
CA ARG A 94 13.01 -0.74 11.14
C ARG A 94 14.29 -0.15 11.68
N TRP A 95 14.56 1.12 11.43
CA TRP A 95 15.82 1.76 11.78
C TRP A 95 15.74 2.58 13.07
N THR A 96 14.56 3.10 13.41
CA THR A 96 14.38 3.77 14.71
C THR A 96 14.20 2.75 15.84
N GLU A 97 14.67 3.09 17.04
CA GLU A 97 14.44 2.26 18.24
C GLU A 97 12.94 2.17 18.56
N THR A 98 12.25 3.31 18.57
CA THR A 98 10.81 3.38 18.83
C THR A 98 10.00 2.54 17.83
N GLY A 99 10.31 2.64 16.53
CA GLY A 99 9.65 1.84 15.49
C GLY A 99 9.88 0.34 15.68
N ARG A 100 11.11 -0.08 15.97
CA ARG A 100 11.42 -1.50 16.23
C ARG A 100 10.67 -2.03 17.45
N THR A 101 10.59 -1.24 18.51
CA THR A 101 9.83 -1.60 19.72
C THR A 101 8.35 -1.75 19.40
N ILE A 102 7.73 -0.77 18.73
CA ILE A 102 6.32 -0.83 18.33
C ILE A 102 6.04 -2.06 17.46
N LEU A 103 6.86 -2.31 16.43
CA LEU A 103 6.73 -3.49 15.57
C LEU A 103 6.97 -4.81 16.33
N GLY A 104 7.73 -4.79 17.43
CA GLY A 104 7.95 -5.94 18.30
C GLY A 104 6.72 -6.32 19.12
N GLY A 105 5.86 -5.34 19.45
CA GLY A 105 4.59 -5.57 20.13
C GLY A 105 3.44 -6.04 19.23
N LEU A 106 3.64 -6.04 17.91
CA LEU A 106 2.65 -6.49 16.94
C LEU A 106 2.88 -7.97 16.60
N ASP A 107 1.81 -8.77 16.67
CA ASP A 107 1.82 -10.12 16.12
C ASP A 107 1.67 -10.09 14.59
N HIS A 108 1.80 -11.26 13.96
CA HIS A 108 1.78 -11.35 12.50
C HIS A 108 0.42 -10.99 11.90
N ILE A 109 -0.68 -11.21 12.63
CA ILE A 109 -2.04 -10.85 12.18
C ILE A 109 -2.12 -9.34 11.98
N HIS A 110 -1.59 -8.54 12.91
CA HIS A 110 -1.58 -7.08 12.80
C HIS A 110 -0.82 -6.59 11.55
N LEU A 111 0.27 -7.26 11.19
CA LEU A 111 1.11 -6.84 10.06
C LEU A 111 0.49 -7.20 8.71
N ILE A 112 -0.14 -8.37 8.59
CA ILE A 112 -0.71 -8.86 7.33
C ILE A 112 -2.16 -8.40 7.11
N SER A 113 -2.92 -8.08 8.17
CA SER A 113 -4.34 -7.72 8.08
C SER A 113 -4.60 -6.51 7.19
N ILE A 114 -3.72 -5.50 7.19
CA ILE A 114 -3.82 -4.33 6.32
C ILE A 114 -3.88 -4.72 4.84
N GLN A 115 -3.23 -5.82 4.43
CA GLN A 115 -3.27 -6.27 3.04
C GLN A 115 -4.67 -6.74 2.61
N SER A 116 -5.59 -7.03 3.54
CA SER A 116 -6.99 -7.35 3.20
C SER A 116 -7.73 -6.17 2.54
N LEU A 117 -7.31 -4.94 2.85
CA LEU A 117 -7.89 -3.73 2.25
C LEU A 117 -7.58 -3.61 0.76
N ARG A 118 -6.63 -4.40 0.23
CA ARG A 118 -6.35 -4.44 -1.22
C ARG A 118 -7.54 -4.84 -2.07
N LEU A 119 -8.55 -5.50 -1.49
CA LEU A 119 -9.85 -5.68 -2.16
C LEU A 119 -10.41 -4.37 -2.74
N MET A 120 -10.01 -3.23 -2.18
CA MET A 120 -10.37 -1.92 -2.69
C MET A 120 -9.95 -1.69 -4.15
N GLY A 121 -8.89 -2.33 -4.63
CA GLY A 121 -8.41 -2.23 -6.02
C GLY A 121 -9.36 -2.86 -7.04
N GLY A 122 -10.33 -3.67 -6.59
CA GLY A 122 -11.46 -4.08 -7.42
C GLY A 122 -12.25 -2.90 -8.00
N PHE A 123 -12.09 -1.70 -7.44
CA PHE A 123 -12.59 -0.44 -8.00
C PHE A 123 -12.10 -0.17 -9.42
N PHE A 124 -10.92 -0.64 -9.82
CA PHE A 124 -10.43 -0.49 -11.19
C PHE A 124 -11.33 -1.21 -12.21
N LEU A 125 -11.93 -2.35 -11.82
CA LEU A 125 -12.89 -3.08 -12.66
C LEU A 125 -14.17 -2.27 -12.87
N ILE A 126 -14.60 -1.48 -11.88
CA ILE A 126 -15.73 -0.56 -12.01
C ILE A 126 -15.36 0.56 -12.99
N GLY A 127 -14.17 1.15 -12.86
CA GLY A 127 -13.69 2.16 -13.81
C GLY A 127 -13.61 1.65 -15.25
N TRP A 128 -13.23 0.39 -15.44
CA TRP A 128 -13.31 -0.25 -16.76
C TRP A 128 -14.75 -0.45 -17.24
N ALA A 129 -15.64 -0.95 -16.40
CA ALA A 129 -17.04 -1.15 -16.75
C ALA A 129 -17.76 0.17 -17.10
N MET A 130 -17.30 1.30 -16.56
CA MET A 130 -17.78 2.65 -16.86
C MET A 130 -17.11 3.29 -18.08
N GLY A 131 -16.02 2.69 -18.59
CA GLY A 131 -15.28 3.16 -19.78
C GLY A 131 -14.18 4.17 -19.48
N ASP A 132 -13.89 4.46 -18.20
CA ASP A 132 -12.93 5.49 -17.78
C ASP A 132 -11.49 4.95 -17.63
N ILE A 133 -11.33 3.65 -17.38
CA ILE A 133 -10.01 3.00 -17.20
C ILE A 133 -9.81 1.92 -18.27
N PRO A 134 -8.66 1.89 -18.96
CA PRO A 134 -8.38 0.86 -19.96
C PRO A 134 -8.31 -0.53 -19.33
N TRP A 135 -8.89 -1.52 -20.03
CA TRP A 135 -8.95 -2.90 -19.58
C TRP A 135 -7.56 -3.52 -19.36
N GLN A 136 -6.57 -3.07 -20.13
CA GLN A 136 -5.18 -3.53 -20.05
C GLN A 136 -4.58 -3.33 -18.67
N PHE A 137 -4.99 -2.26 -17.97
CA PHE A 137 -4.61 -2.01 -16.59
C PHE A 137 -5.67 -2.52 -15.61
N ALA A 138 -6.94 -2.20 -15.86
CA ALA A 138 -8.01 -2.46 -14.92
C ALA A 138 -8.19 -3.95 -14.60
N LEU A 139 -8.14 -4.83 -15.62
CA LEU A 139 -8.33 -6.25 -15.39
C LEU A 139 -7.17 -6.85 -14.59
N PRO A 140 -5.89 -6.71 -15.00
CA PRO A 140 -4.82 -7.32 -14.23
C PRO A 140 -4.65 -6.71 -12.85
N ALA A 141 -4.67 -5.38 -12.72
CA ALA A 141 -4.50 -4.70 -11.43
C ALA A 141 -5.70 -4.98 -10.51
N GLY A 142 -6.93 -4.83 -11.00
CA GLY A 142 -8.12 -5.04 -10.18
C GLY A 142 -8.28 -6.49 -9.71
N ILE A 143 -8.03 -7.47 -10.59
CA ILE A 143 -8.07 -8.89 -10.21
C ILE A 143 -6.91 -9.23 -9.27
N GLY A 144 -5.70 -8.74 -9.55
CA GLY A 144 -4.53 -8.97 -8.71
C GLY A 144 -4.71 -8.43 -7.28
N ASP A 145 -5.28 -7.23 -7.14
CA ASP A 145 -5.62 -6.64 -5.85
C ASP A 145 -6.68 -7.44 -5.09
N ILE A 146 -7.71 -7.94 -5.78
CA ILE A 146 -8.71 -8.85 -5.19
C ILE A 146 -8.05 -10.14 -4.71
N LEU A 147 -7.20 -10.76 -5.52
CA LEU A 147 -6.49 -12.00 -5.16
C LEU A 147 -5.55 -11.78 -3.97
N ALA A 148 -4.83 -10.65 -3.95
CA ALA A 148 -3.96 -10.27 -2.84
C ALA A 148 -4.75 -10.07 -1.53
N GLY A 149 -5.88 -9.36 -1.61
CA GLY A 149 -6.77 -9.14 -0.46
C GLY A 149 -7.38 -10.44 0.07
N ILE A 150 -7.87 -11.32 -0.81
CA ILE A 150 -8.39 -12.65 -0.42
C ILE A 150 -7.28 -13.50 0.21
N ALA A 151 -6.08 -13.53 -0.38
CA ALA A 151 -4.96 -14.28 0.17
C ALA A 151 -4.56 -13.77 1.57
N ALA A 152 -4.59 -12.46 1.79
CA ALA A 152 -4.36 -11.86 3.11
C ALA A 152 -5.42 -12.28 4.12
N ILE A 153 -6.71 -12.27 3.77
CA ILE A 153 -7.80 -12.73 4.64
C ILE A 153 -7.62 -14.20 5.02
N GLN A 154 -7.26 -15.05 4.06
CA GLN A 154 -6.99 -16.46 4.32
C GLN A 154 -5.81 -16.66 5.27
N ALA A 155 -4.73 -15.88 5.10
CA ALA A 155 -3.58 -15.90 5.97
C ALA A 155 -3.92 -15.43 7.40
N VAL A 156 -4.68 -14.34 7.54
CA VAL A 156 -5.18 -13.85 8.84
C VAL A 156 -6.00 -14.93 9.55
N ARG A 157 -6.97 -15.54 8.85
CA ARG A 157 -7.82 -16.59 9.44
C ARG A 157 -7.03 -17.82 9.87
N ALA A 158 -6.00 -18.19 9.12
CA ALA A 158 -5.15 -19.32 9.47
C ALA A 158 -4.26 -19.01 10.69
N LEU A 159 -3.72 -17.80 10.78
CA LEU A 159 -2.97 -17.34 11.95
C LEU A 159 -3.87 -17.30 13.21
N ASP A 160 -5.10 -16.79 13.08
CA ASP A 160 -6.06 -16.67 14.18
C ASP A 160 -6.48 -18.04 14.75
N ARG A 161 -6.66 -19.04 13.87
CA ARG A 161 -6.94 -20.43 14.26
C ARG A 161 -5.70 -21.19 14.78
N GLY A 162 -4.51 -20.65 14.59
CA GLY A 162 -3.26 -21.36 14.88
C GLY A 162 -2.99 -22.54 13.92
N ASP A 163 -3.45 -22.46 12.66
CA ASP A 163 -3.29 -23.53 11.69
C ASP A 163 -1.79 -23.82 11.42
N ALA A 164 -1.43 -25.10 11.28
CA ALA A 164 -0.05 -25.52 11.00
C ALA A 164 0.54 -24.93 9.71
N ASN A 165 -0.31 -24.59 8.74
CA ASN A 165 0.09 -23.99 7.45
C ASN A 165 0.02 -22.46 7.43
N ALA A 166 -0.23 -21.78 8.55
CA ALA A 166 -0.44 -20.34 8.58
C ALA A 166 0.73 -19.55 7.98
N GLU A 167 1.98 -19.91 8.30
CA GLU A 167 3.15 -19.23 7.72
C GLU A 167 3.26 -19.38 6.21
N HIS A 168 2.91 -20.57 5.69
CA HIS A 168 2.89 -20.81 4.25
C HIS A 168 1.85 -19.91 3.58
N LEU A 169 0.67 -19.77 4.17
CA LEU A 169 -0.38 -18.88 3.66
C LEU A 169 0.05 -17.41 3.70
N VAL A 170 0.75 -16.98 4.74
CA VAL A 170 1.29 -15.60 4.78
C VAL A 170 2.36 -15.40 3.71
N ARG A 171 3.25 -16.37 3.50
CA ARG A 171 4.26 -16.30 2.43
C ARG A 171 3.58 -16.22 1.05
N ARG A 172 2.56 -17.03 0.81
CA ARG A 172 1.76 -17.01 -0.42
C ARG A 172 1.09 -15.66 -0.64
N ALA A 173 0.41 -15.13 0.38
CA ALA A 173 -0.23 -13.82 0.33
C ALA A 173 0.78 -12.71 0.01
N SER A 174 1.96 -12.78 0.62
CA SER A 174 3.04 -11.83 0.40
C SER A 174 3.57 -11.84 -1.04
N ILE A 175 3.72 -13.04 -1.63
CA ILE A 175 4.16 -13.21 -3.02
C ILE A 175 3.10 -12.66 -3.98
N ILE A 176 1.83 -13.03 -3.78
CA ILE A 176 0.72 -12.55 -4.61
C ILE A 176 0.66 -11.02 -4.57
N GLY A 177 0.69 -10.42 -3.38
CA GLY A 177 0.61 -8.97 -3.23
C GLY A 177 1.80 -8.21 -3.81
N LEU A 178 3.03 -8.75 -3.72
CA LEU A 178 4.20 -8.12 -4.32
C LEU A 178 4.20 -8.22 -5.85
N LEU A 179 3.83 -9.39 -6.39
CA LEU A 179 3.69 -9.58 -7.83
C LEU A 179 2.61 -8.65 -8.41
N ASP A 180 1.48 -8.51 -7.72
CA ASP A 180 0.43 -7.58 -8.13
C ASP A 180 0.94 -6.13 -8.19
N PHE A 181 1.71 -5.66 -7.20
CA PHE A 181 2.29 -4.31 -7.29
C PHE A 181 3.21 -4.14 -8.49
N VAL A 182 4.04 -5.12 -8.79
CA VAL A 182 4.91 -5.07 -9.98
C VAL A 182 4.05 -4.97 -11.25
N VAL A 183 3.04 -5.83 -11.38
CA VAL A 183 2.14 -5.85 -12.53
C VAL A 183 1.36 -4.54 -12.66
N ALA A 184 0.72 -4.07 -11.59
CA ALA A 184 -0.09 -2.85 -11.59
C ALA A 184 0.76 -1.60 -11.87
N VAL A 185 1.94 -1.45 -11.26
CA VAL A 185 2.83 -0.31 -11.51
C VAL A 185 3.35 -0.34 -12.95
N SER A 186 3.80 -1.50 -13.44
CA SER A 186 4.26 -1.63 -14.82
C SER A 186 3.14 -1.31 -15.81
N LEU A 187 1.94 -1.85 -15.61
CA LEU A 187 0.79 -1.58 -16.48
C LEU A 187 0.35 -0.13 -16.40
N GLY A 188 0.35 0.48 -15.22
CA GLY A 188 0.07 1.91 -15.05
C GLY A 188 1.02 2.77 -15.88
N ILE A 189 2.32 2.47 -15.85
CA ILE A 189 3.32 3.20 -16.64
C ILE A 189 3.08 3.03 -18.15
N VAL A 190 2.86 1.81 -18.64
CA VAL A 190 2.80 1.55 -20.09
C VAL A 190 1.42 1.83 -20.72
N THR A 191 0.39 2.10 -19.91
CA THR A 191 -0.97 2.43 -20.39
C THR A 191 -1.34 3.89 -20.19
N SER A 192 -0.62 4.63 -19.35
CA SER A 192 -0.83 6.08 -19.14
C SER A 192 -0.11 6.90 -20.21
N VAL A 193 -0.61 8.12 -20.46
CA VAL A 193 0.07 9.08 -21.37
C VAL A 193 1.46 9.41 -20.84
N GLY A 194 2.48 9.20 -21.67
CA GLY A 194 3.87 9.51 -21.35
C GLY A 194 4.85 8.87 -22.33
N PHE A 195 6.15 9.14 -22.15
CA PHE A 195 7.22 8.60 -22.98
C PHE A 195 7.24 7.06 -23.03
N MET A 196 6.80 6.42 -21.93
CA MET A 196 6.79 4.96 -21.78
C MET A 196 5.44 4.31 -22.17
N GLN A 197 4.52 5.06 -22.79
CA GLN A 197 3.24 4.50 -23.22
C GLN A 197 3.44 3.50 -24.37
N LEU A 198 3.00 2.26 -24.16
CA LEU A 198 3.09 1.18 -25.15
C LEU A 198 1.72 0.60 -25.54
N MET A 199 0.68 0.92 -24.77
CA MET A 199 -0.67 0.37 -24.93
C MET A 199 -1.73 1.44 -24.61
N ALA A 200 -2.99 1.09 -24.86
CA ALA A 200 -4.15 1.91 -24.51
C ALA A 200 -4.13 3.33 -25.14
N PHE A 201 -3.61 3.46 -26.36
CA PHE A 201 -3.54 4.76 -27.05
C PHE A 201 -4.91 5.41 -27.29
N ASP A 202 -5.95 4.60 -27.55
CA ASP A 202 -7.32 5.09 -27.77
C ASP A 202 -8.03 5.51 -26.48
N SER A 203 -7.59 4.98 -25.33
CA SER A 203 -8.17 5.26 -24.02
C SER A 203 -7.06 5.20 -22.96
N PRO A 204 -6.20 6.23 -22.87
CA PRO A 204 -5.07 6.22 -21.96
C PRO A 204 -5.51 6.15 -20.50
N ASN A 205 -4.68 5.49 -19.70
CA ASN A 205 -4.95 5.31 -18.29
C ASN A 205 -4.88 6.62 -17.51
N ILE A 206 -5.82 6.78 -16.58
CA ILE A 206 -5.98 7.96 -15.71
C ILE A 206 -5.53 7.69 -14.27
N ILE A 207 -4.84 6.57 -14.01
CA ILE A 207 -4.41 6.17 -12.67
C ILE A 207 -3.51 7.22 -11.97
N ASN A 208 -2.82 8.07 -12.73
CA ASN A 208 -1.99 9.18 -12.23
C ASN A 208 -2.72 10.53 -12.18
N ALA A 209 -3.96 10.61 -12.64
CA ALA A 209 -4.78 11.81 -12.54
C ALA A 209 -5.50 11.84 -11.18
N TYR A 210 -5.70 13.04 -10.63
CA TYR A 210 -6.55 13.20 -9.45
C TYR A 210 -7.99 12.76 -9.78
N PRO A 211 -8.68 11.97 -8.93
CA PRO A 211 -8.29 11.54 -7.58
C PRO A 211 -7.51 10.21 -7.52
N LEU A 212 -7.45 9.46 -8.63
CA LEU A 212 -6.88 8.10 -8.65
C LEU A 212 -5.38 8.06 -8.34
N ALA A 213 -4.66 9.15 -8.59
CA ALA A 213 -3.23 9.32 -8.26
C ALA A 213 -2.89 8.93 -6.81
N LEU A 214 -3.82 9.12 -5.87
CA LEU A 214 -3.65 8.73 -4.47
C LEU A 214 -3.52 7.21 -4.26
N PHE A 215 -3.97 6.36 -5.19
CA PHE A 215 -3.69 4.92 -5.14
C PHE A 215 -2.17 4.66 -5.16
N PRO A 216 -1.45 4.90 -6.27
CA PRO A 216 -0.01 4.64 -6.33
C PRO A 216 0.82 5.54 -5.42
N GLU A 217 0.39 6.78 -5.17
CA GLU A 217 1.25 7.78 -4.53
C GLU A 217 1.04 7.93 -3.02
N TYR A 218 -0.01 7.32 -2.45
CA TYR A 218 -0.31 7.43 -1.03
C TYR A 218 -0.73 6.10 -0.39
N ILE A 219 -1.65 5.37 -1.02
CA ILE A 219 -2.22 4.12 -0.48
C ILE A 219 -1.27 2.93 -0.65
N VAL A 220 -0.82 2.69 -1.88
CA VAL A 220 0.10 1.58 -2.24
C VAL A 220 1.40 1.60 -1.40
N PRO A 221 2.05 2.75 -1.15
CA PRO A 221 3.27 2.81 -0.34
C PRO A 221 3.09 2.30 1.09
N ILE A 222 1.94 2.58 1.70
CA ILE A 222 1.59 2.06 3.03
C ILE A 222 1.48 0.54 2.98
N PHE A 223 0.80 -0.01 1.97
CA PHE A 223 0.72 -1.46 1.78
C PHE A 223 2.09 -2.09 1.57
N ILE A 224 2.97 -1.49 0.76
CA ILE A 224 4.34 -1.99 0.55
C ILE A 224 5.10 -2.03 1.88
N ALA A 225 5.06 -0.96 2.68
CA ALA A 225 5.75 -0.91 3.97
C ALA A 225 5.29 -2.03 4.92
N PHE A 226 3.98 -2.22 5.07
CA PHE A 226 3.42 -3.30 5.90
C PHE A 226 3.73 -4.70 5.34
N GLN A 227 3.74 -4.84 4.02
CA GLN A 227 4.12 -6.09 3.37
C GLN A 227 5.58 -6.46 3.69
N LEU A 228 6.48 -5.48 3.70
CA LEU A 228 7.88 -5.66 4.10
C LEU A 228 8.03 -5.97 5.59
N PHE A 229 7.22 -5.37 6.47
CA PHE A 229 7.21 -5.72 7.89
C PHE A 229 6.76 -7.17 8.12
N SER A 230 5.69 -7.61 7.45
CA SER A 230 5.19 -8.99 7.51
C SER A 230 6.25 -10.00 7.04
N LEU A 231 6.93 -9.73 5.92
CA LEU A 231 8.04 -10.57 5.44
C LEU A 231 9.22 -10.59 6.43
N GLY A 232 9.54 -9.45 7.05
CA GLY A 232 10.55 -9.37 8.10
C GLY A 232 10.20 -10.15 9.37
N ALA A 233 8.90 -10.31 9.68
CA ALA A 233 8.44 -11.14 10.78
C ALA A 233 8.63 -12.65 10.48
N LEU A 234 8.30 -13.10 9.26
CA LEU A 234 8.52 -14.49 8.83
C LEU A 234 9.99 -14.91 8.96
N ARG A 235 10.92 -14.08 8.47
CA ARG A 235 12.36 -14.40 8.49
C ARG A 235 12.89 -14.62 9.91
N ARG A 236 12.45 -13.80 10.88
CA ARG A 236 12.88 -13.93 12.28
C ARG A 236 12.43 -15.26 12.90
N ARG A 237 11.20 -15.70 12.62
CA ARG A 237 10.65 -16.96 13.14
C ARG A 237 11.34 -18.18 12.55
N SER A 238 11.61 -18.17 11.23
CA SER A 238 12.38 -19.25 10.59
C SER A 238 13.80 -19.38 11.16
N THR A 239 14.49 -18.27 11.43
CA THR A 239 15.82 -18.30 12.05
C THR A 239 15.78 -18.84 13.48
N GLN A 240 14.79 -18.44 14.29
CA GLN A 240 14.64 -18.95 15.65
C GLN A 240 14.41 -20.47 15.71
N ILE A 241 13.61 -21.02 14.79
CA ILE A 241 13.37 -22.47 14.69
C ILE A 241 14.64 -23.21 14.25
N ALA A 242 15.43 -22.63 13.34
CA ALA A 242 16.67 -23.27 12.87
C ALA A 242 17.80 -23.29 13.93
N THR A 243 17.72 -22.42 14.94
CA THR A 243 18.68 -22.33 16.05
C THR A 243 18.23 -23.06 17.32
N ALA A 244 16.99 -23.57 17.35
CA ALA A 244 16.41 -24.33 18.45
C ALA A 244 16.56 -25.83 18.22
#